data_AF-A0A0Q6YU23-F1
#
_entry.id   AF-A0A0Q6YU23-F1
#
_cell.length_a   1.000
_cell.length_b   1.000
_cell.length_c   1.000
_cell.angle_alpha   90.00
_cell.angle_beta   90.00
_cell.angle_gamma   90.00
#
_symmetry.space_group_name_H-M   'P 1'
#
loop_
_entity.id
_entity.type
_entity.pdbx_description
1 polymer ?
#
loop_
_entity_poly.entity_id
_entity_poly.type
_entity_poly.pdbx_seq_one_letter_code
_entity_poly.pdbx_strand_id
1 'polypeptide(L)'
;MADVPKLVEELWSLTLLEAIELAEILKKKWRPPEVSLADIKRYLPHWPDAVIELWLFYLANRSAGDTGWPPPEPLGNHAWAAILGYRPLSWWREVSWKRETTDCGFANLCQGTKVIVAQILMEKASGTIDEETGRRFKRGADYLMKNGVFEKPLVAIRLPDGLSILDGNHRISAFCGLQETPAELLEPRGLKKPAPEQDL
;
A
#
# COMPACT_ATOMS: atom_id res chain seq x y z
N MET A 1 11.94 -7.71 -0.75
CA MET A 1 11.73 -7.96 0.69
C MET A 1 12.99 -8.65 1.21
N ALA A 2 13.43 -8.33 2.43
CA ALA A 2 14.54 -9.06 3.02
C ALA A 2 14.09 -10.51 3.28
N ASP A 3 14.93 -11.46 2.91
CA ASP A 3 14.68 -12.89 3.10
C ASP A 3 14.84 -13.21 4.59
N VAL A 4 13.72 -13.29 5.31
CA VAL A 4 13.71 -13.44 6.77
C VAL A 4 14.42 -14.72 7.22
N PRO A 5 14.20 -15.90 6.60
CA PRO A 5 15.00 -17.10 6.87
C PRO A 5 16.51 -16.88 6.74
N LYS A 6 16.95 -16.26 5.65
CA LYS A 6 18.37 -15.98 5.41
C LYS A 6 18.95 -15.01 6.44
N LEU A 7 18.19 -13.97 6.78
CA LEU A 7 18.54 -13.02 7.84
C LEU A 7 18.69 -13.70 9.19
N VAL A 8 17.78 -14.62 9.52
CA VAL A 8 17.88 -15.42 10.74
C VAL A 8 19.19 -16.21 10.72
N GLU A 9 19.48 -16.94 9.65
CA GLU A 9 20.71 -17.73 9.50
C GLU A 9 21.98 -16.86 9.64
N GLU A 10 22.01 -15.68 9.00
CA GLU A 10 23.09 -14.69 9.12
C GLU A 10 23.24 -14.19 10.58
N LEU A 11 22.13 -13.97 11.30
CA LEU A 11 22.15 -13.55 12.70
C LEU A 11 22.69 -14.63 13.65
N TRP A 12 22.42 -15.91 13.36
CA TRP A 12 22.96 -17.05 14.14
C TRP A 12 24.47 -17.24 13.95
N SER A 13 25.04 -16.67 12.89
CA SER A 13 26.49 -16.75 12.58
C SER A 13 27.32 -15.65 13.24
N LEU A 14 26.69 -14.68 13.90
CA LEU A 14 27.39 -13.55 14.52
C LEU A 14 28.22 -13.99 15.73
N THR A 15 29.42 -13.44 15.84
CA THR A 15 30.20 -13.48 17.08
C THR A 15 29.51 -12.67 18.18
N LEU A 16 29.89 -12.90 19.44
CA LEU A 16 29.34 -12.17 20.58
C LEU A 16 29.53 -10.64 20.43
N LEU A 17 30.67 -10.20 19.90
CA LEU A 17 30.95 -8.78 19.70
C LEU A 17 30.05 -8.18 18.61
N GLU A 18 29.91 -8.85 17.48
CA GLU A 18 29.02 -8.40 16.38
C GLU A 18 27.56 -8.39 16.81
N ALA A 19 27.12 -9.36 17.61
CA ALA A 19 25.77 -9.39 18.17
C ALA A 19 25.52 -8.21 19.13
N ILE A 20 26.53 -7.82 19.94
CA ILE A 20 26.45 -6.65 20.83
C ILE A 20 26.38 -5.36 20.02
N GLU A 21 27.25 -5.19 19.02
CA GLU A 21 27.24 -4.01 18.13
C GLU A 21 25.91 -3.89 17.38
N LEU A 22 25.41 -5.00 16.82
CA LEU A 22 24.11 -5.02 16.17
C LEU A 22 22.98 -4.67 17.15
N ALA A 23 22.99 -5.21 18.38
CA ALA A 23 22.01 -4.88 19.40
C ALA A 23 22.05 -3.40 19.78
N GLU A 24 23.23 -2.78 19.84
CA GLU A 24 23.37 -1.33 20.05
C GLU A 24 22.84 -0.51 18.87
N ILE A 25 23.14 -0.92 17.64
CA ILE A 25 22.63 -0.28 16.42
C ILE A 25 21.10 -0.40 16.38
N LEU A 26 20.55 -1.57 16.68
CA LEU A 26 19.12 -1.79 16.77
C LEU A 26 18.51 -0.97 17.91
N LYS A 27 19.08 -0.92 19.11
CA LYS A 27 18.58 -0.05 20.19
C LYS A 27 18.59 1.44 19.81
N LYS A 28 19.59 1.90 19.04
CA LYS A 28 19.70 3.29 18.59
C LYS A 28 18.74 3.62 17.44
N LYS A 29 18.49 2.67 16.53
CA LYS A 29 17.78 2.91 15.26
C LYS A 29 16.35 2.34 15.24
N TRP A 30 16.11 1.23 15.92
CA TRP A 30 14.82 0.58 16.00
C TRP A 30 13.96 1.31 17.03
N ARG A 31 12.83 1.84 16.57
CA ARG A 31 11.73 2.26 17.44
C ARG A 31 10.61 1.24 17.24
N PRO A 32 10.25 0.45 18.26
CA PRO A 32 9.13 -0.46 18.12
C PRO A 32 7.87 0.36 17.78
N PRO A 33 6.92 -0.22 17.03
CA PRO A 33 5.66 0.44 16.76
C PRO A 33 4.98 0.77 18.10
N GLU A 34 4.54 2.01 18.26
CA GLU A 34 3.78 2.45 19.44
C GLU A 34 2.40 1.79 19.47
N VAL A 35 1.85 1.47 18.30
CA VAL A 35 0.54 0.85 18.12
C VAL A 35 0.72 -0.56 17.56
N SER A 36 0.29 -1.57 18.31
CA SER A 36 0.35 -2.96 17.87
C SER A 36 -0.85 -3.37 17.01
N LEU A 37 -0.74 -4.49 16.30
CA LEU A 37 -1.87 -5.12 15.61
C LEU A 37 -3.04 -5.38 16.58
N ALA A 38 -2.73 -5.81 17.81
CA ALA A 38 -3.75 -6.06 18.83
C ALA A 38 -4.49 -4.78 19.24
N ASP A 39 -3.80 -3.63 19.32
CA ASP A 39 -4.43 -2.34 19.62
C ASP A 39 -5.40 -1.90 18.52
N ILE A 40 -5.08 -2.16 17.25
CA ILE A 40 -5.99 -1.91 16.14
C ILE A 40 -7.19 -2.86 16.19
N LYS A 41 -6.96 -4.16 16.44
CA LYS A 41 -8.03 -5.16 16.51
C LYS A 41 -8.99 -4.96 17.68
N ARG A 42 -8.60 -4.24 18.75
CA ARG A 42 -9.56 -3.83 19.80
C ARG A 42 -10.71 -2.99 19.23
N TYR A 43 -10.47 -2.21 18.18
CA TYR A 43 -11.49 -1.38 17.54
C TYR A 43 -12.13 -2.06 16.32
N LEU A 44 -11.36 -2.90 15.62
CA LEU A 44 -11.73 -3.59 14.38
C LEU A 44 -11.54 -5.11 14.53
N PRO A 45 -12.29 -5.78 15.42
CA PRO A 45 -12.00 -7.17 15.83
C PRO A 45 -12.15 -8.19 14.70
N HIS A 46 -13.02 -7.93 13.73
CA HIS A 46 -13.33 -8.84 12.62
C HIS A 46 -12.54 -8.53 11.34
N TRP A 47 -11.66 -7.53 11.36
CA TRP A 47 -10.84 -7.22 10.20
C TRP A 47 -9.75 -8.27 10.00
N PRO A 48 -9.49 -8.69 8.74
CA PRO A 48 -8.34 -9.52 8.44
C PRO A 48 -7.03 -8.80 8.78
N ASP A 49 -6.09 -9.51 9.39
CA ASP A 49 -4.78 -8.96 9.77
C ASP A 49 -4.07 -8.35 8.57
N ALA A 50 -4.17 -8.99 7.40
CA ALA A 50 -3.59 -8.50 6.15
C ALA A 50 -4.11 -7.10 5.75
N VAL A 51 -5.39 -6.79 5.96
CA VAL A 51 -5.94 -5.45 5.65
C VAL A 51 -5.35 -4.42 6.61
N ILE A 52 -5.24 -4.76 7.89
CA ILE A 52 -4.64 -3.88 8.91
C ILE A 52 -3.17 -3.62 8.57
N GLU A 53 -2.40 -4.66 8.27
CA GLU A 53 -0.97 -4.56 7.96
C GLU A 53 -0.69 -3.77 6.68
N LEU A 54 -1.51 -3.96 5.64
CA LEU A 54 -1.35 -3.26 4.36
C LEU A 54 -1.70 -1.78 4.49
N TRP A 55 -2.81 -1.47 5.14
CA TRP A 55 -3.39 -0.12 5.10
C TRP A 55 -3.17 0.68 6.39
N LEU A 56 -3.61 0.16 7.54
CA LEU A 56 -3.69 0.95 8.76
C LEU A 56 -2.39 0.97 9.57
N PHE A 57 -1.64 -0.13 9.59
CA PHE A 57 -0.55 -0.34 10.54
C PHE A 57 0.58 0.68 10.38
N TYR A 58 1.00 0.95 9.14
CA TYR A 58 1.98 2.00 8.85
C TYR A 58 1.45 3.39 9.23
N LEU A 59 0.18 3.69 8.93
CA LEU A 59 -0.42 4.99 9.19
C LEU A 59 -0.58 5.27 10.69
N ALA A 60 -0.96 4.25 11.46
CA ALA A 60 -1.06 4.31 12.92
C ALA A 60 0.30 4.56 13.60
N ASN A 61 1.40 4.15 12.96
CA ASN A 61 2.76 4.23 13.50
C ASN A 61 3.66 5.25 12.79
N ARG A 62 3.13 6.12 11.92
CA ARG A 62 3.97 7.05 11.17
C ARG A 62 4.59 8.10 12.09
N SER A 63 5.90 8.30 11.97
CA SER A 63 6.73 9.09 12.88
C SER A 63 6.42 10.59 12.94
N ALA A 64 5.58 11.10 12.01
CA ALA A 64 5.19 12.51 11.95
C ALA A 64 4.21 12.92 13.07
N GLY A 65 3.69 11.97 13.86
CA GLY A 65 2.88 12.24 15.06
C GLY A 65 1.48 12.81 14.80
N ASP A 66 1.11 12.99 13.54
CA ASP A 66 -0.12 13.66 13.09
C ASP A 66 -1.29 12.70 12.80
N THR A 67 -1.13 11.41 13.13
CA THR A 67 -2.17 10.39 12.90
C THR A 67 -2.53 9.68 14.19
N GLY A 68 -1.55 9.09 14.88
CA GLY A 68 -1.78 8.32 16.10
C GLY A 68 -2.83 7.22 15.96
N TRP A 69 -3.13 6.54 17.06
CA TRP A 69 -4.23 5.58 17.15
C TRP A 69 -4.81 5.59 18.57
N PRO A 70 -6.14 5.49 18.74
CA PRO A 70 -7.16 5.43 17.69
C PRO A 70 -7.44 6.80 17.03
N PRO A 71 -8.02 6.82 15.82
CA PRO A 71 -8.70 8.00 15.27
C PRO A 71 -9.70 8.61 16.26
N PRO A 72 -9.81 9.95 16.32
CA PRO A 72 -10.86 10.59 17.10
C PRO A 72 -12.24 10.34 16.49
N GLU A 73 -13.27 10.23 17.33
CA GLU A 73 -14.67 10.24 16.92
C GLU A 73 -15.39 11.40 17.64
N PRO A 74 -15.84 12.46 16.93
CA PRO A 74 -15.81 12.65 15.47
C PRO A 74 -14.42 12.94 14.89
N LEU A 75 -14.23 12.63 13.60
CA LEU A 75 -12.94 12.80 12.90
C LEU A 75 -12.55 14.27 12.70
N GLY A 76 -13.51 15.16 12.46
CA GLY A 76 -13.23 16.57 12.17
C GLY A 76 -12.22 16.76 11.03
N ASN A 77 -11.22 17.62 11.24
CA ASN A 77 -10.13 17.88 10.30
C ASN A 77 -8.89 17.00 10.56
N HIS A 78 -9.03 15.93 11.35
CA HIS A 78 -7.92 15.03 11.66
C HIS A 78 -7.48 14.26 10.40
N ALA A 79 -6.20 13.89 10.28
CA ALA A 79 -5.68 13.20 9.08
C ALA A 79 -6.43 11.89 8.75
N TRP A 80 -6.91 11.20 9.79
CA TRP A 80 -7.77 10.03 9.67
C TRP A 80 -9.08 10.30 8.91
N ALA A 81 -9.57 11.53 8.84
CA ALA A 81 -10.74 11.88 8.02
C ALA A 81 -10.50 11.58 6.54
N ALA A 82 -9.34 11.98 6.00
CA ALA A 82 -8.98 11.67 4.63
C ALA A 82 -8.68 10.17 4.44
N ILE A 83 -7.95 9.57 5.38
CA ILE A 83 -7.57 8.16 5.30
C ILE A 83 -8.81 7.25 5.31
N LEU A 84 -9.75 7.47 6.24
CA LEU A 84 -10.93 6.65 6.44
C LEU A 84 -12.14 7.08 5.59
N GLY A 85 -11.96 7.98 4.62
CA GLY A 85 -13.04 8.47 3.77
C GLY A 85 -14.18 9.13 4.54
N TYR A 86 -13.85 9.86 5.61
CA TYR A 86 -14.78 10.52 6.53
C TYR A 86 -15.77 9.55 7.21
N ARG A 87 -15.41 8.26 7.34
CA ARG A 87 -16.18 7.27 8.09
C ARG A 87 -15.51 6.95 9.43
N PRO A 88 -16.24 7.00 10.56
CA PRO A 88 -15.68 6.69 11.88
C PRO A 88 -15.31 5.20 12.00
N LEU A 89 -14.49 4.82 13.00
CA LEU A 89 -14.15 3.42 13.24
C LEU A 89 -15.38 2.58 13.57
N SER A 90 -16.38 3.17 14.22
CA SER A 90 -17.69 2.55 14.46
C SER A 90 -18.38 2.09 13.17
N TRP A 91 -18.21 2.81 12.06
CA TRP A 91 -18.72 2.38 10.75
C TRP A 91 -17.83 1.28 10.14
N TRP A 92 -16.51 1.47 10.19
CA TRP A 92 -15.53 0.52 9.67
C TRP A 92 -15.56 -0.84 10.36
N ARG A 93 -15.95 -0.88 11.65
CA ARG A 93 -16.14 -2.11 12.41
C ARG A 93 -17.15 -3.07 11.76
N GLU A 94 -18.17 -2.51 11.11
CA GLU A 94 -19.24 -3.27 10.47
C GLU A 94 -18.90 -3.68 9.02
N VAL A 95 -17.75 -3.23 8.50
CA VAL A 95 -17.32 -3.57 7.14
C VAL A 95 -16.81 -5.01 7.08
N SER A 96 -17.36 -5.77 6.14
CA SER A 96 -16.89 -7.11 5.81
C SER A 96 -15.86 -7.07 4.69
N TRP A 97 -14.80 -7.86 4.85
CA TRP A 97 -13.71 -7.97 3.88
C TRP A 97 -13.74 -9.32 3.19
N LYS A 98 -13.44 -9.32 1.89
CA LYS A 98 -13.19 -10.53 1.11
C LYS A 98 -12.03 -10.28 0.16
N ARG A 99 -11.26 -11.32 -0.10
CA ARG A 99 -10.27 -11.32 -1.18
C ARG A 99 -11.00 -11.59 -2.49
N GLU A 100 -10.70 -10.83 -3.53
CA GLU A 100 -11.37 -10.93 -4.83
C GLU A 100 -10.37 -10.73 -5.96
N THR A 101 -10.48 -11.54 -7.02
CA THR A 101 -9.83 -11.24 -8.29
C THR A 101 -10.84 -10.52 -9.17
N THR A 102 -10.53 -9.30 -9.60
CA THR A 102 -11.44 -8.48 -10.43
C THR A 102 -10.64 -7.65 -11.43
N ASP A 103 -11.32 -7.19 -12.48
CA ASP A 103 -10.79 -6.23 -13.43
C ASP A 103 -10.46 -4.90 -12.72
N CYS A 104 -9.18 -4.55 -12.72
CA CYS A 104 -8.63 -3.32 -12.13
C CYS A 104 -8.31 -2.25 -13.20
N GLY A 105 -8.79 -2.43 -14.43
CA GLY A 105 -8.64 -1.48 -15.52
C GLY A 105 -9.23 -0.11 -15.17
N PHE A 106 -8.67 0.94 -15.78
CA PHE A 106 -9.03 2.33 -15.48
C PHE A 106 -10.55 2.60 -15.58
N ALA A 107 -11.24 1.95 -16.53
CA ALA A 107 -12.68 2.07 -16.72
C ALA A 107 -13.50 1.64 -15.48
N ASN A 108 -13.03 0.63 -14.73
CA ASN A 108 -13.72 0.04 -13.58
C ASN A 108 -13.44 0.77 -12.25
N LEU A 109 -12.58 1.78 -12.25
CA LEU A 109 -12.29 2.60 -11.08
C LEU A 109 -13.42 3.63 -10.84
N CYS A 110 -13.69 3.93 -9.58
CA CYS A 110 -14.61 5.02 -9.22
C CYS A 110 -14.01 6.38 -9.63
N GLN A 111 -14.86 7.41 -9.71
CA GLN A 111 -14.42 8.73 -10.18
C GLN A 111 -13.30 9.32 -9.33
N GLY A 112 -13.36 9.14 -7.99
CA GLY A 112 -12.31 9.63 -7.09
C GLY A 112 -10.95 8.99 -7.35
N THR A 113 -10.91 7.67 -7.56
CA THR A 113 -9.67 6.97 -7.89
C THR A 113 -9.19 7.31 -9.30
N LYS A 114 -10.08 7.49 -10.28
CA LYS A 114 -9.71 7.95 -11.63
C LYS A 114 -8.97 9.28 -11.60
N VAL A 115 -9.42 10.23 -10.79
CA VAL A 115 -8.75 11.54 -10.62
C VAL A 115 -7.34 11.36 -10.06
N ILE A 116 -7.15 10.52 -9.04
CA ILE A 116 -5.82 10.24 -8.45
C ILE A 116 -4.89 9.60 -9.49
N VAL A 117 -5.39 8.59 -10.23
CA VAL A 117 -4.61 7.91 -11.27
C VAL A 117 -4.21 8.88 -12.38
N ALA A 118 -5.15 9.67 -12.89
CA ALA A 118 -4.90 10.66 -13.93
C ALA A 118 -3.88 11.70 -13.48
N GLN A 119 -3.95 12.17 -12.23
CA GLN A 119 -3.00 13.14 -11.67
C GLN A 119 -1.57 12.56 -11.66
N ILE A 120 -1.37 11.36 -11.12
CA ILE A 120 -0.05 10.72 -11.06
C ILE A 120 0.52 10.48 -12.47
N LEU A 121 -0.32 10.04 -13.41
CA LEU A 121 0.12 9.82 -14.80
C LEU A 121 0.47 11.13 -15.49
N MET A 122 -0.30 12.19 -15.27
CA MET A 122 -0.02 13.52 -15.80
C MET A 122 1.30 14.06 -15.25
N GLU A 123 1.50 14.04 -13.93
CA GLU A 123 2.74 14.48 -13.27
C GLU A 123 3.97 13.71 -13.76
N LYS A 124 3.80 12.41 -14.01
CA LYS A 124 4.85 11.58 -14.59
C LYS A 124 5.16 12.02 -16.02
N ALA A 125 4.15 12.28 -16.84
CA ALA A 125 4.31 12.67 -18.24
C ALA A 125 4.91 14.08 -18.38
N SER A 126 4.56 15.00 -17.48
CA SER A 126 5.12 16.36 -17.42
C SER A 126 6.49 16.44 -16.73
N GLY A 127 6.94 15.37 -16.09
CA GLY A 127 8.18 15.37 -15.30
C GLY A 127 8.10 16.17 -13.99
N THR A 128 6.89 16.43 -13.49
CA THR A 128 6.64 17.19 -12.25
C THR A 128 6.31 16.32 -11.05
N ILE A 129 6.28 14.99 -11.22
CA ILE A 129 6.07 14.04 -10.14
C ILE A 129 7.18 14.17 -9.07
N ASP A 130 6.79 14.20 -7.80
CA ASP A 130 7.76 14.25 -6.71
C ASP A 130 8.57 12.93 -6.60
N GLU A 131 9.74 12.99 -5.96
CA GLU A 131 10.66 11.87 -5.89
C GLU A 131 10.04 10.64 -5.21
N GLU A 132 9.25 10.83 -4.14
CA GLU A 132 8.68 9.71 -3.40
C GLU A 132 7.58 9.02 -4.20
N THR A 133 6.64 9.78 -4.75
CA THR A 133 5.57 9.27 -5.62
C THR A 133 6.17 8.61 -6.86
N GLY A 134 7.17 9.24 -7.49
CA GLY A 134 7.88 8.70 -8.66
C GLY A 134 8.58 7.37 -8.36
N ARG A 135 9.26 7.27 -7.23
CA ARG A 135 9.91 6.03 -6.78
C ARG A 135 8.88 4.92 -6.51
N ARG A 136 7.76 5.23 -5.85
CA ARG A 136 6.68 4.26 -5.56
C ARG A 136 6.00 3.79 -6.85
N PHE A 137 5.72 4.69 -7.78
CA PHE A 137 5.20 4.38 -9.11
C PHE A 137 6.16 3.45 -9.85
N LYS A 138 7.45 3.83 -9.94
CA LYS A 138 8.46 3.05 -10.68
C LYS A 138 8.60 1.64 -10.11
N ARG A 139 8.68 1.50 -8.78
CA ARG A 139 8.72 0.20 -8.12
C ARG A 139 7.51 -0.66 -8.49
N GLY A 140 6.30 -0.08 -8.47
CA GLY A 140 5.08 -0.77 -8.87
C GLY A 140 5.13 -1.23 -10.33
N ALA A 141 5.52 -0.35 -11.24
CA ALA A 141 5.64 -0.65 -12.67
C ALA A 141 6.67 -1.75 -12.94
N ASP A 142 7.87 -1.65 -12.35
CA ASP A 142 8.94 -2.64 -12.53
C ASP A 142 8.50 -4.03 -12.03
N TYR A 143 7.81 -4.09 -10.88
CA TYR A 143 7.30 -5.35 -10.35
C TYR A 143 6.20 -5.93 -11.24
N LEU A 144 5.24 -5.11 -11.69
CA LEU A 144 4.16 -5.53 -12.57
C LEU A 144 4.67 -6.05 -13.91
N MET A 145 5.65 -5.37 -14.52
CA MET A 145 6.29 -5.82 -15.77
C MET A 145 6.98 -7.17 -15.61
N LYS A 146 7.55 -7.46 -14.44
CA LYS A 146 8.26 -8.72 -14.18
C LYS A 146 7.32 -9.87 -13.81
N ASN A 147 6.29 -9.60 -13.00
CA ASN A 147 5.49 -10.66 -12.36
C ASN A 147 4.05 -10.73 -12.89
N GLY A 148 3.58 -9.73 -13.64
CA GLY A 148 2.21 -9.66 -14.16
C GLY A 148 1.13 -9.35 -13.11
N VAL A 149 1.51 -9.28 -11.83
CA VAL A 149 0.62 -9.07 -10.68
C VAL A 149 1.14 -8.00 -9.73
N PHE A 150 0.27 -7.42 -8.90
CA PHE A 150 0.70 -6.50 -7.85
C PHE A 150 1.62 -7.18 -6.82
N GLU A 151 2.66 -6.47 -6.35
CA GLU A 151 3.56 -6.96 -5.27
C GLU A 151 2.81 -7.27 -3.97
N LYS A 152 1.74 -6.51 -3.72
CA LYS A 152 0.82 -6.66 -2.60
C LYS A 152 -0.59 -6.41 -3.13
N PRO A 153 -1.63 -7.11 -2.64
CA PRO A 153 -3.02 -6.83 -3.01
C PRO A 153 -3.40 -5.37 -2.72
N LEU A 154 -4.28 -4.80 -3.53
CA LEU A 154 -4.83 -3.47 -3.26
C LEU A 154 -5.93 -3.58 -2.21
N VAL A 155 -6.00 -2.60 -1.30
CA VAL A 155 -7.16 -2.51 -0.40
C VAL A 155 -8.16 -1.57 -1.04
N ALA A 156 -9.39 -2.04 -1.23
CA ALA A 156 -10.39 -1.30 -1.96
C ALA A 156 -11.80 -1.52 -1.39
N ILE A 157 -12.68 -0.57 -1.69
CA ILE A 157 -14.12 -0.67 -1.45
C ILE A 157 -14.86 -0.52 -2.79
N ARG A 158 -15.89 -1.34 -3.00
CA ARG A 158 -16.75 -1.23 -4.18
C ARG A 158 -17.82 -0.16 -3.91
N LEU A 159 -17.82 0.89 -4.73
CA LEU A 159 -18.83 1.93 -4.76
C LEU A 159 -19.77 1.73 -5.96
N PRO A 160 -20.94 2.38 -6.00
CA PRO A 160 -21.86 2.27 -7.14
C PRO A 160 -21.24 2.64 -8.50
N ASP A 161 -20.24 3.52 -8.51
CA ASP A 161 -19.55 4.01 -9.71
C ASP A 161 -18.21 3.32 -10.00
N GLY A 162 -17.81 2.33 -9.19
CA GLY A 162 -16.61 1.52 -9.43
C GLY A 162 -15.77 1.23 -8.19
N LEU A 163 -14.54 0.78 -8.43
CA LEU A 163 -13.59 0.43 -7.38
C LEU A 163 -12.91 1.67 -6.81
N SER A 164 -13.06 1.91 -5.51
CA SER A 164 -12.35 2.96 -4.78
C SER A 164 -11.16 2.38 -4.04
N ILE A 165 -9.96 2.81 -4.41
CA ILE A 165 -8.69 2.32 -3.85
C ILE A 165 -8.37 3.07 -2.55
N LEU A 166 -8.39 2.33 -1.44
CA LEU A 166 -8.08 2.81 -0.09
C LEU A 166 -6.58 2.77 0.18
N ASP A 167 -5.92 1.69 -0.24
CA ASP A 167 -4.46 1.56 -0.24
C ASP A 167 -3.94 1.00 -1.58
N GLY A 168 -2.81 1.55 -2.03
CA GLY A 168 -2.17 1.15 -3.27
C GLY A 168 -2.40 2.08 -4.46
N ASN A 169 -2.75 3.36 -4.22
CA ASN A 169 -2.91 4.37 -5.28
C ASN A 169 -1.73 4.43 -6.28
N HIS A 170 -0.47 4.36 -5.81
CA HIS A 170 0.70 4.29 -6.71
C HIS A 170 0.77 3.00 -7.54
N ARG A 171 0.33 1.86 -6.98
CA ARG A 171 0.33 0.55 -7.65
C ARG A 171 -0.72 0.53 -8.75
N ILE A 172 -1.94 0.98 -8.46
CA ILE A 172 -3.01 1.06 -9.46
C ILE A 172 -2.67 2.08 -10.55
N SER A 173 -2.05 3.22 -10.22
CA SER A 173 -1.59 4.18 -11.24
C SER A 173 -0.51 3.59 -12.15
N ALA A 174 0.45 2.84 -11.59
CA ALA A 174 1.45 2.14 -12.39
C ALA A 174 0.82 1.09 -13.31
N PHE A 175 -0.15 0.34 -12.79
CA PHE A 175 -0.91 -0.63 -13.58
C PHE A 175 -1.67 0.03 -14.72
N CYS A 176 -2.46 1.06 -14.46
CA CYS A 176 -3.19 1.79 -15.50
C CYS A 176 -2.24 2.38 -16.55
N GLY A 177 -1.11 2.97 -16.13
CA GLY A 177 -0.11 3.47 -17.07
C GLY A 177 0.48 2.39 -17.99
N LEU A 178 0.68 1.17 -17.46
CA LEU A 178 1.12 0.02 -18.25
C LEU A 178 0.02 -0.50 -19.19
N GLN A 179 -1.24 -0.50 -18.76
CA GLN A 179 -2.39 -0.86 -19.61
C GLN A 179 -2.49 0.07 -20.83
N GLU A 180 -2.29 1.38 -20.63
CA GLU A 180 -2.34 2.39 -21.70
C GLU A 180 -1.10 2.39 -22.61
N THR A 181 0.01 1.78 -22.18
CA THR A 181 1.24 1.72 -23.00
C THR A 181 0.99 0.83 -24.22
N PRO A 182 1.18 1.27 -25.47
CA PRO A 182 1.02 0.39 -26.65
C PRO A 182 1.90 -0.86 -26.56
N ALA A 183 1.36 -2.02 -26.96
CA ALA A 183 2.07 -3.31 -26.84
C ALA A 183 3.36 -3.31 -27.66
N GLU A 184 3.37 -2.60 -28.77
CA GLU A 184 4.46 -2.42 -29.71
C GLU A 184 5.70 -1.75 -29.07
N LEU A 185 5.51 -1.02 -27.96
CA LEU A 185 6.60 -0.42 -27.19
C LEU A 185 7.22 -1.40 -26.16
N LEU A 186 6.49 -2.47 -25.82
CA LEU A 186 6.88 -3.46 -24.82
C LEU A 186 7.49 -4.71 -25.46
N GLU A 187 6.93 -5.15 -26.59
CA GLU A 187 7.32 -6.38 -27.30
C GLU A 187 8.82 -6.45 -27.66
N PRO A 188 9.47 -5.38 -28.18
CA PRO A 188 10.90 -5.43 -28.50
C PRO A 188 11.80 -5.65 -27.27
N ARG A 189 11.27 -5.44 -26.07
CA ARG A 189 11.95 -5.64 -24.79
C ARG A 189 11.59 -7.00 -24.15
N GLY A 190 10.80 -7.83 -24.83
CA GLY A 190 10.29 -9.09 -24.29
C GLY A 190 9.29 -8.90 -23.15
N LEU A 191 8.70 -7.71 -23.01
CA LEU A 191 7.77 -7.37 -21.95
C LEU A 191 6.32 -7.54 -22.43
N LYS A 192 5.43 -7.90 -21.50
CA LYS A 192 3.99 -8.02 -21.74
C LYS A 192 3.22 -7.12 -20.78
N LYS A 193 2.04 -6.68 -21.22
CA LYS A 193 1.08 -6.01 -20.32
C LYS A 193 0.62 -6.98 -19.24
N PRO A 194 0.45 -6.52 -17.99
CA PRO A 194 -0.24 -7.32 -16.97
C PRO A 194 -1.70 -7.57 -17.40
N ALA A 195 -2.33 -8.64 -16.93
CA ALA A 195 -3.74 -8.89 -17.21
C ALA A 195 -4.65 -7.87 -16.48
N PRO A 196 -5.80 -7.47 -17.06
CA PRO A 196 -6.78 -6.60 -16.38
C PRO A 196 -7.20 -7.11 -15.00
N GLU A 197 -7.40 -8.43 -14.88
CA GLU A 197 -7.77 -9.10 -13.64
C GLU A 197 -6.59 -9.17 -12.68
N GLN A 198 -6.79 -8.66 -11.46
CA GLN A 198 -5.79 -8.62 -10.40
C GLN A 198 -6.43 -8.95 -9.05
N ASP A 199 -5.61 -9.45 -8.13
CA ASP A 199 -6.02 -9.74 -6.75
C ASP A 199 -6.13 -8.45 -5.90
N LEU A 200 -7.23 -8.36 -5.17
CA LEU A 200 -7.57 -7.36 -4.15
C LEU A 200 -7.80 -8.05 -2.80
#